data_AF-A0A1Q7Z3D0-F1
#
_entry.id   AF-A0A1Q7Z3D0-F1
#
_cell.length_a   1.000
_cell.length_b   1.000
_cell.length_c   1.000
_cell.angle_alpha   90.00
_cell.angle_beta   90.00
_cell.angle_gamma   90.00
#
_symmetry.space_group_name_H-M   'P 1'
#
loop_
_entity.id
_entity.type
_entity.pdbx_description
1 polymer ?
#
loop_
_entity_poly.entity_id
_entity_poly.type
_entity_poly.pdbx_seq_one_letter_code
_entity_poly.pdbx_strand_id
1 'polypeptide(L)'
;MAFVDTLLSLFTEKSIARHARGRRLRALCQPKPIVRKHDQECSSMRTCLFGLVAILALSARPPAARADGRDGVPELDHVFVIVLENHNSFTSFGSNGILDNPMAPKITELAKTYNVAPNYHGVWHPSLPNYVAMITGDWTGTDVVGTGHLYPAGSTVGVSDDDSPSVAIDYGPPANASSHRWRVNLPSLAGQLIEAGKDWRAYLQNIPESGTHLANWPGDNNDGKLYAVKHNPFPYVAEIQDDPKQFAKQVPLEQLFSDLGTRKVPELSYIVPDQCRDMHGLGNPLAPCGGASDTDDNDVKRGDDETSWLVNAIMGSPVWHQGRNAIFVVFDEGNGPLTCPDYDPDHGAGTAPGSLLPAAGCYDPANFNDRVVLIAITNYGVKGVQDARFQSHYSLLKTIEAAFDLSYLGHAADQTTNTLAPLLAPTHRE
;
A
#
# COMPACT_ATOMS: atom_id res chain seq x y z
N MET A 1 -40.71 31.29 37.34
CA MET A 1 -40.25 32.66 37.05
C MET A 1 -39.32 32.53 35.85
N ALA A 2 -39.78 32.71 34.59
CA ALA A 2 -40.18 33.95 33.91
C ALA A 2 -38.98 34.92 33.75
N PHE A 3 -38.60 35.46 32.58
CA PHE A 3 -39.20 35.57 31.23
C PHE A 3 -38.58 34.57 30.20
N VAL A 4 -39.04 34.31 28.95
CA VAL A 4 -40.16 34.80 28.07
C VAL A 4 -39.86 35.95 27.06
N ASP A 5 -39.57 35.56 25.80
CA ASP A 5 -39.78 36.25 24.49
C ASP A 5 -39.17 37.67 24.25
N THR A 6 -39.09 38.26 23.04
CA THR A 6 -39.51 37.99 21.64
C THR A 6 -38.41 38.60 20.69
N LEU A 7 -38.33 38.45 19.36
CA LEU A 7 -39.29 38.86 18.32
C LEU A 7 -38.86 38.37 16.90
N LEU A 8 -39.86 38.20 16.03
CA LEU A 8 -39.80 37.69 14.65
C LEU A 8 -39.83 38.83 13.60
N SER A 9 -39.79 38.48 12.30
CA SER A 9 -40.33 39.26 11.15
C SER A 9 -39.51 40.45 10.60
N LEU A 10 -39.57 40.85 9.31
CA LEU A 10 -40.16 40.31 8.06
C LEU A 10 -39.69 41.13 6.81
N PHE A 11 -39.85 40.58 5.60
CA PHE A 11 -39.98 41.29 4.29
C PHE A 11 -38.79 42.14 3.75
N THR A 12 -38.58 42.41 2.44
CA THR A 12 -39.30 42.05 1.19
C THR A 12 -38.35 42.04 -0.02
N GLU A 13 -38.81 41.48 -1.13
CA GLU A 13 -38.21 41.56 -2.48
C GLU A 13 -37.98 42.99 -3.01
N LYS A 14 -37.03 43.15 -3.96
CA LYS A 14 -37.35 43.73 -5.29
C LYS A 14 -36.29 43.45 -6.36
N SER A 15 -36.72 43.58 -7.61
CA SER A 15 -36.07 43.09 -8.86
C SER A 15 -35.85 44.23 -9.87
N ILE A 16 -35.36 43.90 -11.08
CA ILE A 16 -35.30 44.73 -12.33
C ILE A 16 -34.08 45.70 -12.36
N ALA A 17 -33.30 45.93 -13.44
CA ALA A 17 -33.42 45.73 -14.90
C ALA A 17 -32.11 45.09 -15.49
N ARG A 18 -32.06 44.29 -16.57
CA ARG A 18 -32.48 44.45 -18.00
C ARG A 18 -31.78 45.57 -18.80
N HIS A 19 -30.94 45.18 -19.78
CA HIS A 19 -30.85 45.63 -21.20
C HIS A 19 -30.02 44.53 -21.94
N ALA A 20 -30.47 43.84 -23.01
CA ALA A 20 -30.81 44.27 -24.38
C ALA A 20 -29.58 44.76 -25.19
N ARG A 21 -29.34 44.44 -26.48
CA ARG A 21 -29.98 43.54 -27.48
C ARG A 21 -29.00 43.41 -28.68
N GLY A 22 -28.99 42.29 -29.42
CA GLY A 22 -28.21 42.21 -30.67
C GLY A 22 -28.59 41.02 -31.58
N ARG A 23 -29.45 41.26 -32.59
CA ARG A 23 -29.82 40.27 -33.62
C ARG A 23 -28.96 40.43 -34.87
N ARG A 24 -28.69 39.33 -35.59
CA ARG A 24 -29.04 39.21 -37.03
C ARG A 24 -29.15 37.74 -37.47
N LEU A 25 -29.71 37.53 -38.66
CA LEU A 25 -30.39 36.30 -39.12
C LEU A 25 -29.93 35.90 -40.53
N ARG A 26 -29.99 34.58 -40.80
CA ARG A 26 -30.23 33.91 -42.10
C ARG A 26 -29.19 34.05 -43.24
N ALA A 27 -28.83 32.90 -43.81
CA ALA A 27 -29.23 32.53 -45.18
C ALA A 27 -29.21 30.99 -45.36
N LEU A 28 -30.02 30.46 -46.29
CA LEU A 28 -29.99 29.05 -46.74
C LEU A 28 -29.30 28.95 -48.10
N CYS A 29 -28.66 27.81 -48.43
CA CYS A 29 -28.96 26.99 -49.62
C CYS A 29 -27.97 25.83 -49.84
N GLN A 30 -28.53 24.67 -50.24
CA GLN A 30 -27.91 23.58 -51.03
C GLN A 30 -28.36 23.79 -52.52
N PRO A 31 -27.85 23.09 -53.59
CA PRO A 31 -27.45 21.67 -53.64
C PRO A 31 -26.32 21.25 -54.63
N LYS A 32 -26.18 19.93 -54.85
CA LYS A 32 -25.26 19.18 -55.76
C LYS A 32 -25.60 19.32 -57.27
N PRO A 33 -24.75 18.86 -58.23
CA PRO A 33 -24.77 17.47 -58.76
C PRO A 33 -23.35 16.83 -58.92
N ILE A 34 -23.09 15.50 -58.89
CA ILE A 34 -23.43 14.31 -59.74
C ILE A 34 -22.70 14.24 -61.11
N VAL A 35 -21.92 13.15 -61.33
CA VAL A 35 -21.79 12.22 -62.50
C VAL A 35 -20.38 11.56 -62.42
N ARG A 36 -20.11 10.23 -62.37
CA ARG A 36 -20.51 8.96 -63.06
C ARG A 36 -19.69 8.58 -64.33
N LYS A 37 -18.94 7.47 -64.20
CA LYS A 37 -18.59 6.39 -65.18
C LYS A 37 -17.98 6.69 -66.57
N HIS A 38 -16.92 5.92 -66.88
CA HIS A 38 -16.73 5.05 -68.08
C HIS A 38 -15.49 4.17 -67.75
N ASP A 39 -15.45 2.83 -67.76
CA ASP A 39 -15.90 1.74 -68.66
C ASP A 39 -14.90 1.40 -69.81
N GLN A 40 -14.49 0.11 -69.85
CA GLN A 40 -13.97 -0.70 -70.99
C GLN A 40 -12.54 -0.43 -71.54
N GLU A 41 -11.57 -1.36 -71.46
CA GLU A 41 -11.38 -2.71 -72.07
C GLU A 41 -10.49 -2.66 -73.34
N CYS A 42 -9.35 -3.37 -73.36
CA CYS A 42 -8.90 -4.11 -74.55
C CYS A 42 -7.81 -5.18 -74.27
N SER A 43 -8.15 -6.43 -74.60
CA SER A 43 -7.34 -7.56 -75.09
C SER A 43 -5.80 -7.44 -75.15
N SER A 44 -5.06 -8.44 -74.63
CA SER A 44 -4.64 -9.61 -75.44
C SER A 44 -3.53 -10.49 -74.82
N MET A 45 -3.57 -11.77 -75.22
CA MET A 45 -2.46 -12.71 -75.40
C MET A 45 -1.88 -13.52 -74.24
N ARG A 46 -1.80 -14.83 -74.51
CA ARG A 46 -1.40 -15.94 -73.63
C ARG A 46 0.09 -15.91 -73.29
N THR A 47 0.44 -16.26 -72.04
CA THR A 47 1.65 -17.05 -71.76
C THR A 47 1.40 -17.92 -70.52
N CYS A 48 1.61 -19.23 -70.62
CA CYS A 48 1.51 -20.12 -69.46
C CYS A 48 2.79 -20.00 -68.61
N LEU A 49 2.66 -19.46 -67.39
CA LEU A 49 3.63 -19.67 -66.32
C LEU A 49 2.91 -20.31 -65.14
N PHE A 50 3.48 -21.41 -64.61
CA PHE A 50 3.05 -22.00 -63.34
C PHE A 50 3.49 -21.07 -62.19
N GLY A 51 2.65 -20.09 -61.86
CA GLY A 51 2.83 -19.25 -60.68
C GLY A 51 2.37 -19.97 -59.42
N LEU A 52 3.26 -20.12 -58.44
CA LEU A 52 2.90 -20.56 -57.09
C LEU A 52 1.94 -19.52 -56.49
N VAL A 53 0.66 -19.87 -56.32
CA VAL A 53 -0.27 -19.06 -55.55
C VAL A 53 0.00 -19.31 -54.07
N ALA A 54 0.93 -18.56 -53.50
CA ALA A 54 1.05 -18.43 -52.07
C ALA A 54 -0.22 -17.72 -51.56
N ILE A 55 -1.15 -18.50 -51.00
CA ILE A 55 -2.31 -17.94 -50.30
C ILE A 55 -1.78 -17.27 -49.04
N LEU A 56 -1.53 -15.96 -49.12
CA LEU A 56 -1.43 -15.10 -47.96
C LEU A 56 -2.80 -15.05 -47.31
N ALA A 57 -3.07 -16.04 -46.45
CA ALA A 57 -4.15 -15.98 -45.49
C ALA A 57 -3.86 -14.78 -44.59
N LEU A 58 -4.50 -13.65 -44.87
CA LEU A 58 -4.62 -12.55 -43.92
C LEU A 58 -5.42 -13.10 -42.73
N SER A 59 -4.70 -13.66 -41.77
CA SER A 59 -5.20 -13.86 -40.42
C SER A 59 -5.42 -12.48 -39.83
N ALA A 60 -6.59 -11.92 -40.10
CA ALA A 60 -7.20 -10.91 -39.26
C ALA A 60 -7.41 -11.56 -37.89
N ARG A 61 -6.34 -11.59 -37.08
CA ARG A 61 -6.46 -11.79 -35.64
C ARG A 61 -7.51 -10.78 -35.19
N PRO A 62 -8.57 -11.18 -34.47
CA PRO A 62 -9.33 -10.20 -33.73
C PRO A 62 -8.33 -9.43 -32.85
N PRO A 63 -8.53 -8.13 -32.60
CA PRO A 63 -7.69 -7.43 -31.63
C PRO A 63 -7.77 -8.25 -30.33
N ALA A 64 -6.62 -8.77 -29.89
CA ALA A 64 -6.53 -9.38 -28.57
C ALA A 64 -7.00 -8.30 -27.59
N ALA A 65 -7.99 -8.63 -26.75
CA ALA A 65 -8.52 -7.69 -25.77
C ALA A 65 -7.35 -7.24 -24.89
N ARG A 66 -6.92 -6.00 -25.06
CA ARG A 66 -5.74 -5.47 -24.39
C ARG A 66 -6.15 -5.05 -22.98
N ALA A 67 -6.14 -6.01 -22.08
CA ALA A 67 -6.43 -5.85 -20.66
C ALA A 67 -5.55 -6.76 -19.77
N ASP A 68 -4.40 -7.20 -20.30
CA ASP A 68 -3.31 -7.72 -19.47
C ASP A 68 -2.51 -6.51 -19.01
N GLY A 69 -2.77 -6.06 -17.78
CA GLY A 69 -2.00 -5.00 -17.14
C GLY A 69 -0.58 -5.45 -16.81
N ARG A 70 0.23 -4.53 -16.30
CA ARG A 70 1.68 -4.72 -16.20
C ARG A 70 2.03 -5.91 -15.29
N ASP A 71 2.98 -6.75 -15.73
CA ASP A 71 3.34 -8.03 -15.10
C ASP A 71 2.14 -8.91 -14.69
N GLY A 72 1.07 -8.87 -15.49
CA GLY A 72 -0.17 -9.64 -15.28
C GLY A 72 -1.10 -9.05 -14.22
N VAL A 73 -0.72 -7.97 -13.56
CA VAL A 73 -1.55 -7.27 -12.57
C VAL A 73 -2.56 -6.40 -13.30
N PRO A 74 -3.88 -6.54 -13.07
CA PRO A 74 -4.87 -5.64 -13.66
C PRO A 74 -4.75 -4.23 -13.07
N GLU A 75 -5.12 -3.21 -13.85
CA GLU A 75 -5.31 -1.85 -13.34
C GLU A 75 -6.33 -1.84 -12.18
N LEU A 76 -6.03 -1.06 -11.14
CA LEU A 76 -6.87 -0.85 -9.97
C LEU A 76 -7.25 0.64 -9.83
N ASP A 77 -8.47 0.89 -9.35
CA ASP A 77 -8.95 2.22 -8.99
C ASP A 77 -8.51 2.57 -7.55
N HIS A 78 -8.69 1.64 -6.59
CA HIS A 78 -8.25 1.82 -5.20
C HIS A 78 -7.55 0.57 -4.64
N VAL A 79 -6.42 0.80 -3.97
CA VAL A 79 -5.68 -0.18 -3.16
C VAL A 79 -5.74 0.23 -1.71
N PHE A 80 -6.18 -0.69 -0.85
CA PHE A 80 -6.11 -0.59 0.59
C PHE A 80 -5.03 -1.57 1.09
N VAL A 81 -4.09 -1.10 1.88
CA VAL A 81 -3.09 -1.95 2.57
C VAL A 81 -3.35 -1.80 4.05
N ILE A 82 -3.79 -2.87 4.71
CA ILE A 82 -3.91 -2.96 6.17
C ILE A 82 -2.67 -3.71 6.66
N VAL A 83 -1.80 -3.02 7.39
CA VAL A 83 -0.61 -3.61 7.99
C VAL A 83 -0.88 -3.91 9.47
N LEU A 84 -0.41 -5.09 9.90
CA LEU A 84 -0.47 -5.63 11.25
C LEU A 84 0.95 -6.02 11.69
N GLU A 85 1.16 -6.23 12.98
CA GLU A 85 2.50 -6.42 13.55
C GLU A 85 2.83 -7.88 13.91
N ASN A 86 4.09 -8.24 13.68
CA ASN A 86 4.86 -9.27 14.39
C ASN A 86 4.12 -10.59 14.65
N HIS A 87 3.67 -11.28 13.60
CA HIS A 87 3.22 -12.66 13.73
C HIS A 87 3.49 -13.53 12.50
N ASN A 88 4.07 -14.70 12.73
CA ASN A 88 4.13 -15.73 11.71
C ASN A 88 2.73 -16.21 11.30
N SER A 89 2.62 -16.60 10.03
CA SER A 89 1.46 -17.34 9.50
C SER A 89 1.20 -18.69 10.19
N PHE A 90 2.14 -19.19 11.01
CA PHE A 90 2.11 -20.51 11.64
C PHE A 90 2.88 -20.51 12.97
N THR A 91 2.53 -21.41 13.89
CA THR A 91 3.21 -21.56 15.18
C THR A 91 4.69 -21.87 14.99
N SER A 92 5.55 -20.98 15.50
CA SER A 92 7.01 -21.11 15.46
C SER A 92 7.65 -20.31 16.60
N PHE A 93 8.93 -20.56 16.90
CA PHE A 93 9.71 -19.89 17.97
C PHE A 93 9.14 -19.90 19.40
N GLY A 94 8.07 -20.66 19.64
CA GLY A 94 7.38 -20.72 20.94
C GLY A 94 6.08 -19.90 20.99
N SER A 95 5.81 -19.08 19.97
CA SER A 95 4.59 -18.29 19.82
C SER A 95 3.60 -18.97 18.89
N ASN A 96 2.30 -18.71 19.09
CA ASN A 96 1.27 -19.13 18.15
C ASN A 96 1.38 -18.33 16.85
N GLY A 97 1.08 -18.95 15.71
CA GLY A 97 0.89 -18.20 14.47
C GLY A 97 -0.49 -17.55 14.40
N ILE A 98 -0.82 -16.88 13.30
CA ILE A 98 -2.17 -16.35 13.04
C ILE A 98 -3.13 -17.39 12.48
N LEU A 99 -2.69 -18.16 11.48
CA LEU A 99 -3.60 -19.10 10.80
C LEU A 99 -3.93 -20.28 11.73
N ASP A 100 -5.22 -20.55 11.88
CA ASP A 100 -5.79 -21.52 12.82
C ASP A 100 -5.58 -21.19 14.32
N ASN A 101 -5.19 -19.95 14.65
CA ASN A 101 -5.19 -19.45 16.02
C ASN A 101 -6.64 -19.26 16.53
N PRO A 102 -7.02 -19.80 17.70
CA PRO A 102 -8.36 -19.60 18.26
C PRO A 102 -8.67 -18.13 18.60
N MET A 103 -7.65 -17.28 18.77
CA MET A 103 -7.79 -15.84 19.01
C MET A 103 -7.85 -15.01 17.71
N ALA A 104 -7.45 -15.56 16.55
CA ALA A 104 -7.57 -14.92 15.24
C ALA A 104 -8.59 -15.63 14.28
N PRO A 105 -9.84 -15.89 14.72
CA PRO A 105 -10.80 -16.64 13.92
C PRO A 105 -11.27 -15.89 12.67
N LYS A 106 -11.30 -14.55 12.65
CA LYS A 106 -11.81 -13.78 11.52
C LYS A 106 -10.77 -13.60 10.43
N ILE A 107 -9.50 -13.34 10.78
CA ILE A 107 -8.39 -13.37 9.81
C ILE A 107 -8.25 -14.77 9.21
N THR A 108 -8.37 -15.81 10.05
CA THR A 108 -8.43 -17.20 9.57
C THR A 108 -9.58 -17.44 8.59
N GLU A 109 -10.78 -16.87 8.84
CA GLU A 109 -11.92 -16.97 7.91
C GLU A 109 -11.73 -16.15 6.62
N LEU A 110 -11.11 -14.97 6.70
CA LEU A 110 -10.71 -14.18 5.54
C LEU A 110 -9.73 -14.97 4.66
N ALA A 111 -8.72 -15.60 5.25
CA ALA A 111 -7.75 -16.45 4.55
C ALA A 111 -8.39 -17.70 3.91
N LYS A 112 -9.46 -18.24 4.51
CA LYS A 112 -10.26 -19.36 3.96
C LYS A 112 -11.21 -18.93 2.84
N THR A 113 -11.66 -17.68 2.84
CA THR A 113 -12.64 -17.14 1.88
C THR A 113 -11.99 -16.50 0.65
N TYR A 114 -10.86 -15.83 0.82
CA TYR A 114 -10.22 -14.97 -0.19
C TYR A 114 -8.93 -15.57 -0.74
N ASN A 115 -8.14 -14.77 -1.46
CA ASN A 115 -6.91 -15.22 -2.08
C ASN A 115 -5.75 -15.03 -1.10
N VAL A 116 -4.78 -15.94 -1.08
CA VAL A 116 -3.66 -15.90 -0.12
C VAL A 116 -2.32 -16.24 -0.77
N ALA A 117 -1.25 -15.67 -0.23
CA ALA A 117 0.12 -16.08 -0.54
C ALA A 117 0.70 -16.90 0.64
N PRO A 118 0.57 -18.24 0.64
CA PRO A 118 1.07 -19.10 1.72
C PRO A 118 2.60 -19.19 1.81
N ASN A 119 3.32 -18.43 0.97
CA ASN A 119 4.78 -18.32 0.95
C ASN A 119 5.21 -16.84 0.83
N TYR A 120 4.50 -15.96 1.54
CA TYR A 120 4.81 -14.55 1.68
C TYR A 120 5.66 -14.32 2.93
N HIS A 121 6.66 -13.44 2.82
CA HIS A 121 7.58 -13.11 3.90
C HIS A 121 7.68 -11.60 4.11
N GLY A 122 8.04 -11.17 5.32
CA GLY A 122 8.69 -9.87 5.50
C GLY A 122 10.07 -9.87 4.83
N VAL A 123 10.84 -8.81 5.04
CA VAL A 123 12.16 -8.64 4.40
C VAL A 123 13.30 -8.38 5.38
N TRP A 124 13.01 -8.07 6.64
CA TRP A 124 14.01 -7.82 7.68
C TRP A 124 13.39 -7.91 9.08
N HIS A 125 14.20 -7.67 10.12
CA HIS A 125 13.75 -7.42 11.49
C HIS A 125 14.59 -6.27 12.08
N PRO A 126 14.02 -5.32 12.86
CA PRO A 126 12.63 -5.28 13.36
C PRO A 126 11.64 -4.64 12.37
N SER A 127 10.44 -4.30 12.88
CA SER A 127 9.24 -3.88 12.17
C SER A 127 9.46 -2.78 11.13
N LEU A 128 10.01 -1.63 11.54
CA LEU A 128 10.11 -0.41 10.73
C LEU A 128 10.79 -0.60 9.36
N PRO A 129 11.91 -1.33 9.22
CA PRO A 129 12.47 -1.80 7.96
C PRO A 129 11.43 -2.36 6.98
N ASN A 130 10.50 -3.18 7.45
CA ASN A 130 9.44 -3.78 6.65
C ASN A 130 8.44 -2.73 6.14
N TYR A 131 8.05 -1.78 6.99
CA TYR A 131 7.22 -0.63 6.59
C TYR A 131 7.89 0.23 5.51
N VAL A 132 9.19 0.52 5.66
CA VAL A 132 9.95 1.29 4.66
C VAL A 132 10.02 0.51 3.35
N ALA A 133 10.41 -0.77 3.38
CA ALA A 133 10.48 -1.64 2.21
C ALA A 133 9.17 -1.72 1.42
N MET A 134 8.02 -1.73 2.09
CA MET A 134 6.70 -1.73 1.45
C MET A 134 6.42 -0.47 0.62
N ILE A 135 7.12 0.66 0.83
CA ILE A 135 6.90 1.91 0.08
C ILE A 135 8.10 2.40 -0.73
N THR A 136 9.34 2.00 -0.43
CA THR A 136 10.56 2.38 -1.19
C THR A 136 11.12 1.25 -2.06
N GLY A 137 10.71 0.01 -1.81
CA GLY A 137 11.30 -1.18 -2.41
C GLY A 137 12.67 -1.53 -1.83
N ASP A 138 13.08 -0.88 -0.75
CA ASP A 138 14.44 -0.94 -0.22
C ASP A 138 14.46 -0.38 1.23
N TRP A 139 14.73 -1.21 2.23
CA TRP A 139 14.82 -0.77 3.63
C TRP A 139 16.18 -0.18 4.02
N THR A 140 17.21 -0.29 3.18
CA THR A 140 18.56 -0.66 3.64
C THR A 140 19.30 0.36 4.52
N GLY A 141 19.06 0.27 5.84
CA GLY A 141 19.77 1.00 6.87
C GLY A 141 21.11 0.38 7.27
N THR A 142 21.99 1.21 7.80
CA THR A 142 23.31 0.79 8.29
C THR A 142 23.36 0.55 9.80
N ASP A 143 22.34 0.95 10.56
CA ASP A 143 22.31 0.76 12.02
C ASP A 143 21.76 -0.63 12.38
N VAL A 144 22.63 -1.64 12.46
CA VAL A 144 22.23 -2.95 12.97
C VAL A 144 22.04 -2.85 14.48
N VAL A 145 20.84 -3.19 14.96
CA VAL A 145 20.43 -3.10 16.36
C VAL A 145 21.52 -3.60 17.32
N GLY A 146 22.08 -2.68 18.12
CA GLY A 146 22.83 -3.00 19.35
C GLY A 146 24.36 -2.95 19.30
N THR A 147 24.99 -2.45 18.23
CA THR A 147 26.46 -2.51 18.06
C THR A 147 27.19 -1.16 18.15
N GLY A 148 26.52 -0.03 17.91
CA GLY A 148 27.10 1.32 18.08
C GLY A 148 28.10 1.74 17.00
N HIS A 149 27.81 1.42 15.74
CA HIS A 149 28.67 1.66 14.59
C HIS A 149 28.86 3.15 14.23
N LEU A 150 29.90 3.46 13.44
CA LEU A 150 30.21 4.82 12.94
C LEU A 150 30.31 4.82 11.40
N TYR A 151 29.34 5.40 10.71
CA TYR A 151 29.29 5.42 9.25
C TYR A 151 29.90 6.67 8.59
N PRO A 152 30.49 6.54 7.38
CA PRO A 152 31.05 7.67 6.63
C PRO A 152 29.98 8.71 6.25
N ALA A 153 30.39 9.98 6.18
CA ALA A 153 29.53 11.05 5.67
C ALA A 153 29.28 10.89 4.17
N GLY A 154 28.01 10.96 3.76
CA GLY A 154 27.59 10.87 2.35
C GLY A 154 27.09 9.50 1.89
N SER A 155 27.00 8.52 2.79
CA SER A 155 26.34 7.24 2.53
C SER A 155 24.84 7.43 2.22
N THR A 156 24.33 6.73 1.22
CA THR A 156 22.89 6.59 0.97
C THR A 156 22.35 5.50 1.90
N VAL A 157 21.71 5.90 3.00
CA VAL A 157 21.29 5.01 4.09
C VAL A 157 19.77 4.98 4.27
N GLY A 158 19.26 3.79 4.60
CA GLY A 158 17.87 3.49 4.97
C GLY A 158 17.67 3.35 6.50
N VAL A 159 16.78 2.43 6.90
CA VAL A 159 16.38 2.17 8.30
C VAL A 159 16.45 0.67 8.59
N SER A 160 17.12 0.30 9.69
CA SER A 160 17.51 -1.09 10.00
C SER A 160 17.23 -1.50 11.46
N ASP A 161 16.59 -0.60 12.20
CA ASP A 161 16.14 -0.72 13.58
C ASP A 161 14.70 -0.16 13.69
N ASP A 162 14.21 0.02 14.92
CA ASP A 162 12.87 0.59 15.21
C ASP A 162 12.95 2.05 15.71
N ASP A 163 14.09 2.73 15.52
CA ASP A 163 14.34 4.06 16.08
C ASP A 163 13.53 5.14 15.33
N SER A 164 13.04 6.14 16.05
CA SER A 164 12.19 7.21 15.47
C SER A 164 12.98 8.08 14.48
N PRO A 165 12.35 8.70 13.45
CA PRO A 165 13.09 9.48 12.45
C PRO A 165 13.60 10.80 13.04
N SER A 166 14.60 11.40 12.40
CA SER A 166 15.25 12.65 12.87
C SER A 166 14.34 13.86 13.05
N VAL A 167 13.16 13.88 12.40
CA VAL A 167 12.13 14.93 12.57
C VAL A 167 11.17 14.66 13.72
N ALA A 168 11.22 13.47 14.32
CA ALA A 168 10.30 13.09 15.37
C ALA A 168 10.74 13.65 16.73
N ILE A 169 9.78 14.23 17.43
CA ILE A 169 9.95 14.79 18.76
C ILE A 169 9.43 13.76 19.75
N ASP A 170 10.34 13.11 20.49
CA ASP A 170 9.99 12.39 21.72
C ASP A 170 9.75 13.39 22.86
N TYR A 171 8.77 13.08 23.72
CA TYR A 171 8.38 13.94 24.83
C TYR A 171 9.32 13.84 26.03
N GLY A 172 10.23 14.81 26.15
CA GLY A 172 10.91 15.16 27.41
C GLY A 172 12.00 14.17 27.89
N PRO A 173 13.12 14.64 28.48
CA PRO A 173 14.31 13.82 28.68
C PRO A 173 14.14 12.66 29.70
N PRO A 174 14.72 11.46 29.44
CA PRO A 174 15.40 11.06 28.23
C PRO A 174 14.41 10.47 27.21
N ALA A 175 13.68 11.35 26.52
CA ALA A 175 13.65 11.35 25.06
C ALA A 175 15.06 11.01 24.60
N ASN A 176 15.25 9.78 24.13
CA ASN A 176 16.46 9.44 23.42
C ASN A 176 16.48 10.40 22.23
N ALA A 177 17.50 11.24 22.15
CA ALA A 177 17.74 11.98 20.92
C ALA A 177 17.95 10.89 19.86
N SER A 178 17.00 10.74 18.95
CA SER A 178 16.99 9.68 17.95
C SER A 178 18.41 9.47 17.39
N SER A 179 18.90 8.23 17.53
CA SER A 179 20.18 7.80 16.98
C SER A 179 20.15 8.00 15.46
N HIS A 180 18.97 7.73 14.90
CA HIS A 180 18.49 8.00 13.56
C HIS A 180 18.47 9.50 13.20
N ARG A 181 19.67 10.08 13.01
CA ARG A 181 19.86 11.40 12.39
C ARG A 181 19.52 11.44 10.89
N TRP A 182 19.12 10.31 10.32
CA TRP A 182 19.03 10.10 8.89
C TRP A 182 17.58 9.85 8.46
N ARG A 183 17.25 10.47 7.32
CA ARG A 183 16.05 10.21 6.55
C ARG A 183 16.46 9.47 5.28
N VAL A 184 15.62 8.57 4.82
CA VAL A 184 15.83 7.79 3.62
C VAL A 184 15.70 8.72 2.41
N ASN A 185 16.80 8.90 1.68
CA ASN A 185 16.82 9.68 0.43
C ASN A 185 16.60 8.74 -0.77
N LEU A 186 15.49 8.01 -0.75
CA LEU A 186 15.02 7.15 -1.83
C LEU A 186 13.67 7.66 -2.35
N PRO A 187 13.34 7.43 -3.63
CA PRO A 187 11.98 7.57 -4.12
C PRO A 187 11.03 6.61 -3.39
N SER A 188 9.77 6.99 -3.26
CA SER A 188 8.72 6.16 -2.68
C SER A 188 7.49 6.04 -3.58
N LEU A 189 6.66 5.04 -3.30
CA LEU A 189 5.35 4.84 -3.90
C LEU A 189 4.46 6.08 -3.75
N ALA A 190 4.57 6.79 -2.63
CA ALA A 190 3.88 8.06 -2.43
C ALA A 190 4.37 9.15 -3.41
N GLY A 191 5.69 9.26 -3.61
CA GLY A 191 6.30 10.12 -4.63
C GLY A 191 5.80 9.80 -6.04
N GLN A 192 5.86 8.52 -6.43
CA GLN A 192 5.38 8.07 -7.75
C GLN A 192 3.89 8.36 -7.97
N LEU A 193 3.04 8.18 -6.96
CA LEU A 193 1.62 8.50 -7.04
C LEU A 193 1.40 10.00 -7.27
N ILE A 194 2.16 10.86 -6.59
CA ILE A 194 2.13 12.32 -6.79
C ILE A 194 2.53 12.68 -8.23
N GLU A 195 3.62 12.09 -8.75
CA GLU A 195 4.08 12.31 -10.13
C GLU A 195 3.04 11.82 -11.17
N ALA A 196 2.35 10.71 -10.89
CA ALA A 196 1.27 10.18 -11.71
C ALA A 196 -0.07 10.94 -11.58
N GLY A 197 -0.14 11.96 -10.71
CA GLY A 197 -1.37 12.74 -10.45
C GLY A 197 -2.44 11.99 -9.66
N LYS A 198 -2.05 10.94 -8.93
CA LYS A 198 -2.88 10.13 -8.04
C LYS A 198 -2.75 10.62 -6.59
N ASP A 199 -3.76 10.36 -5.77
CA ASP A 199 -3.71 10.66 -4.34
C ASP A 199 -3.31 9.43 -3.50
N TRP A 200 -2.85 9.69 -2.29
CA TRP A 200 -2.52 8.68 -1.29
C TRP A 200 -2.87 9.19 0.12
N ARG A 201 -3.05 8.29 1.08
CA ARG A 201 -3.25 8.66 2.49
C ARG A 201 -2.81 7.53 3.41
N ALA A 202 -2.17 7.88 4.52
CA ALA A 202 -1.89 6.97 5.62
C ALA A 202 -2.91 7.22 6.73
N TYR A 203 -3.77 6.24 6.98
CA TYR A 203 -4.80 6.26 8.02
C TYR A 203 -4.26 5.50 9.23
N LEU A 204 -3.86 6.27 10.24
CA LEU A 204 -3.07 5.78 11.36
C LEU A 204 -3.94 5.91 12.62
N GLN A 205 -4.17 4.79 13.32
CA GLN A 205 -4.96 4.83 14.54
C GLN A 205 -4.22 5.58 15.63
N ASN A 206 -4.96 6.39 16.39
CA ASN A 206 -4.44 7.18 17.51
C ASN A 206 -3.29 8.15 17.18
N ILE A 207 -2.97 8.44 15.91
CA ILE A 207 -2.13 9.60 15.57
C ILE A 207 -2.82 10.89 16.07
N PRO A 208 -2.11 11.78 16.77
CA PRO A 208 -2.74 12.91 17.48
C PRO A 208 -3.38 13.93 16.54
N GLU A 209 -2.72 14.19 15.41
CA GLU A 209 -3.15 15.14 14.40
C GLU A 209 -2.54 14.80 13.03
N SER A 210 -3.13 15.38 12.00
CA SER A 210 -2.70 15.23 10.62
C SER A 210 -1.28 15.77 10.40
N GLY A 211 -0.35 14.93 9.93
CA GLY A 211 1.04 15.31 9.70
C GLY A 211 1.80 15.66 10.97
N THR A 212 1.58 14.90 12.06
CA THR A 212 2.32 15.11 13.31
C THR A 212 3.82 14.84 13.14
N HIS A 213 4.63 15.60 13.87
CA HIS A 213 6.06 15.34 14.07
C HIS A 213 6.34 14.64 15.41
N LEU A 214 5.33 14.05 16.06
CA LEU A 214 5.52 13.31 17.30
C LEU A 214 5.95 11.87 17.00
N ALA A 215 6.98 11.41 17.74
CA ALA A 215 7.45 10.03 17.62
C ALA A 215 6.43 9.01 18.15
N ASN A 216 5.72 9.38 19.22
CA ASN A 216 4.82 8.50 19.95
C ASN A 216 3.64 9.32 20.50
N TRP A 217 2.45 8.73 20.59
CA TRP A 217 1.27 9.38 21.20
C TRP A 217 0.27 8.37 21.80
N PRO A 218 -0.34 8.64 22.98
CA PRO A 218 -0.03 9.73 23.92
C PRO A 218 1.43 9.71 24.40
N GLY A 219 1.88 10.89 24.83
CA GLY A 219 3.29 11.28 24.86
C GLY A 219 3.90 11.41 26.24
N ASP A 220 3.68 10.47 27.16
CA ASP A 220 4.48 10.38 28.37
C ASP A 220 4.73 8.91 28.75
N ASN A 221 5.54 8.67 29.80
CA ASN A 221 5.82 7.31 30.26
C ASN A 221 4.65 6.66 31.02
N ASN A 222 3.54 7.39 31.24
CA ASN A 222 2.40 6.96 32.02
C ASN A 222 1.20 6.56 31.16
N ASP A 223 1.06 7.11 29.96
CA ASP A 223 0.05 6.68 28.98
C ASP A 223 0.72 5.80 27.92
N GLY A 224 0.13 4.64 27.60
CA GLY A 224 0.69 3.72 26.59
C GLY A 224 0.89 4.40 25.22
N LYS A 225 2.02 4.15 24.56
CA LYS A 225 2.39 4.73 23.25
C LYS A 225 1.54 4.18 22.09
N LEU A 226 0.24 4.43 22.10
CA LEU A 226 -0.73 3.84 21.16
C LEU A 226 -0.32 4.01 19.69
N TYR A 227 -0.08 5.25 19.28
CA TYR A 227 0.60 5.54 18.03
C TYR A 227 2.12 5.51 18.25
N ALA A 228 2.84 4.77 17.42
CA ALA A 228 4.29 4.82 17.31
C ALA A 228 4.69 5.07 15.85
N VAL A 229 5.60 6.02 15.63
CA VAL A 229 6.08 6.41 14.31
C VAL A 229 6.81 5.27 13.58
N LYS A 230 7.33 4.26 14.30
CA LYS A 230 7.99 3.08 13.72
C LYS A 230 7.06 2.28 12.78
N HIS A 231 5.75 2.34 13.01
CA HIS A 231 4.71 1.71 12.17
C HIS A 231 4.20 2.63 11.04
N ASN A 232 4.89 3.74 10.79
CA ASN A 232 4.52 4.76 9.82
C ASN A 232 5.75 5.13 8.98
N PRO A 233 5.90 4.61 7.75
CA PRO A 233 7.13 4.78 6.98
C PRO A 233 7.27 6.18 6.35
N PHE A 234 6.17 6.94 6.21
CA PHE A 234 6.17 8.20 5.47
C PHE A 234 7.06 9.30 6.09
N PRO A 235 7.14 9.47 7.42
CA PRO A 235 8.13 10.31 8.09
C PRO A 235 9.59 10.03 7.81
N TYR A 236 9.95 8.81 7.40
CA TYR A 236 11.34 8.42 7.13
C TYR A 236 11.78 8.80 5.72
N VAL A 237 10.84 9.03 4.80
CA VAL A 237 11.14 9.33 3.39
C VAL A 237 11.32 10.83 3.17
N ALA A 238 12.49 11.24 2.66
CA ALA A 238 12.86 12.64 2.50
C ALA A 238 11.88 13.46 1.64
N GLU A 239 11.43 12.93 0.50
CA GLU A 239 10.50 13.62 -0.42
C GLU A 239 9.10 13.88 0.19
N ILE A 240 8.66 13.04 1.14
CA ILE A 240 7.39 13.21 1.84
C ILE A 240 7.55 14.13 3.05
N GLN A 241 8.68 14.01 3.74
CA GLN A 241 9.08 14.86 4.86
C GLN A 241 9.28 16.34 4.46
N ASP A 242 9.80 16.60 3.26
CA ASP A 242 10.10 17.95 2.76
C ASP A 242 8.92 18.68 2.09
N ASP A 243 7.82 18.00 1.73
CA ASP A 243 6.58 18.65 1.27
C ASP A 243 5.50 18.58 2.37
N PRO A 244 5.23 19.68 3.10
CA PRO A 244 4.21 19.74 4.15
C PRO A 244 2.80 19.29 3.69
N LYS A 245 2.48 19.37 2.39
CA LYS A 245 1.19 18.88 1.87
C LYS A 245 1.11 17.37 1.78
N GLN A 246 2.24 16.70 1.56
CA GLN A 246 2.31 15.23 1.56
C GLN A 246 2.48 14.72 2.98
N PHE A 247 3.29 15.41 3.81
CA PHE A 247 3.42 15.09 5.23
C PHE A 247 2.05 15.12 5.94
N ALA A 248 1.18 16.09 5.63
CA ALA A 248 -0.19 16.16 6.12
C ALA A 248 -1.14 15.03 5.63
N LYS A 249 -0.69 14.08 4.80
CA LYS A 249 -1.49 12.91 4.39
C LYS A 249 -1.38 11.73 5.35
N GLN A 250 -0.60 11.87 6.42
CA GLN A 250 -0.68 11.04 7.61
C GLN A 250 -1.86 11.56 8.45
N VAL A 251 -2.94 10.80 8.63
CA VAL A 251 -4.19 11.28 9.24
C VAL A 251 -4.75 10.29 10.26
N PRO A 252 -5.59 10.75 11.21
CA PRO A 252 -6.37 9.87 12.08
C PRO A 252 -7.22 8.87 11.31
N LEU A 253 -7.20 7.61 11.75
CA LEU A 253 -7.95 6.50 11.16
C LEU A 253 -9.45 6.81 10.99
N GLU A 254 -10.04 7.64 11.85
CA GLU A 254 -11.43 8.10 11.77
C GLU A 254 -11.76 8.75 10.41
N GLN A 255 -10.76 9.36 9.76
CA GLN A 255 -10.94 9.99 8.45
C GLN A 255 -11.25 8.94 7.36
N LEU A 256 -10.77 7.70 7.48
CA LEU A 256 -11.06 6.61 6.54
C LEU A 256 -12.57 6.43 6.34
N PHE A 257 -13.34 6.43 7.43
CA PHE A 257 -14.80 6.24 7.38
C PHE A 257 -15.52 7.44 6.75
N SER A 258 -15.01 8.66 6.95
CA SER A 258 -15.49 9.86 6.25
C SER A 258 -15.20 9.78 4.74
N ASP A 259 -14.00 9.36 4.35
CA ASP A 259 -13.57 9.28 2.95
C ASP A 259 -14.29 8.14 2.20
N LEU A 260 -14.47 6.98 2.84
CA LEU A 260 -15.31 5.86 2.37
C LEU A 260 -16.77 6.32 2.17
N GLY A 261 -17.36 7.02 3.14
CA GLY A 261 -18.73 7.50 3.08
C GLY A 261 -18.96 8.61 2.04
N THR A 262 -17.96 9.46 1.78
CA THR A 262 -18.06 10.59 0.85
C THR A 262 -17.51 10.31 -0.55
N ARG A 263 -16.97 9.11 -0.82
CA ARG A 263 -16.25 8.74 -2.04
C ARG A 263 -15.04 9.64 -2.33
N LYS A 264 -14.22 9.87 -1.30
CA LYS A 264 -12.96 10.66 -1.33
C LYS A 264 -11.73 9.87 -0.89
N VAL A 265 -11.86 8.54 -0.96
CA VAL A 265 -10.74 7.62 -0.75
C VAL A 265 -9.69 7.88 -1.84
N PRO A 266 -8.40 7.98 -1.50
CA PRO A 266 -7.30 8.08 -2.48
C PRO A 266 -7.12 6.77 -3.26
N GLU A 267 -6.36 6.80 -4.35
CA GLU A 267 -5.92 5.58 -5.04
C GLU A 267 -5.17 4.63 -4.09
N LEU A 268 -4.25 5.14 -3.25
CA LEU A 268 -3.60 4.33 -2.19
C LEU A 268 -4.06 4.73 -0.79
N SER A 269 -4.68 3.79 -0.08
CA SER A 269 -5.00 3.89 1.35
C SER A 269 -4.11 2.94 2.16
N TYR A 270 -3.08 3.47 2.81
CA TYR A 270 -2.24 2.73 3.76
C TYR A 270 -2.87 2.84 5.15
N ILE A 271 -3.09 1.73 5.85
CA ILE A 271 -3.90 1.66 7.06
C ILE A 271 -3.13 0.88 8.12
N VAL A 272 -2.95 1.48 9.31
CA VAL A 272 -2.20 0.88 10.42
C VAL A 272 -2.99 1.09 11.71
N PRO A 273 -3.38 0.02 12.43
CA PRO A 273 -3.94 0.08 13.78
C PRO A 273 -2.96 0.66 14.81
N ASP A 274 -3.41 0.82 16.06
CA ASP A 274 -2.56 1.24 17.17
C ASP A 274 -1.90 0.05 17.86
N GLN A 275 -0.92 0.30 18.73
CA GLN A 275 -0.26 -0.73 19.55
C GLN A 275 -1.16 -1.45 20.56
N CYS A 276 -2.48 -1.25 20.54
CA CYS A 276 -3.44 -2.11 21.23
C CYS A 276 -4.20 -3.06 20.29
N ARG A 277 -4.07 -2.90 18.96
CA ARG A 277 -4.86 -3.58 17.93
C ARG A 277 -4.08 -3.97 16.66
N ASP A 278 -2.79 -3.70 16.62
CA ASP A 278 -1.87 -4.16 15.57
C ASP A 278 -1.48 -5.64 15.71
N MET A 279 -1.73 -6.24 16.88
CA MET A 279 -1.38 -7.60 17.35
C MET A 279 -0.03 -7.79 18.04
N HIS A 280 0.86 -6.80 18.07
CA HIS A 280 2.11 -6.90 18.83
C HIS A 280 1.95 -6.38 20.26
N GLY A 281 1.08 -5.38 20.44
CA GLY A 281 0.68 -4.95 21.77
C GLY A 281 1.64 -3.96 22.45
N LEU A 282 1.25 -3.58 23.67
CA LEU A 282 2.05 -2.73 24.56
C LEU A 282 2.39 -3.46 25.85
N GLY A 283 3.67 -3.78 26.05
CA GLY A 283 4.22 -4.24 27.34
C GLY A 283 4.21 -3.18 28.46
N ASN A 284 3.35 -2.16 28.39
CA ASN A 284 3.26 -1.06 29.34
C ASN A 284 2.11 -1.30 30.35
N PRO A 285 2.40 -1.34 31.67
CA PRO A 285 1.42 -1.45 32.75
C PRO A 285 0.20 -0.52 32.71
N LEU A 286 0.31 0.60 32.01
CA LEU A 286 -0.68 1.68 31.95
C LEU A 286 -1.29 1.82 30.54
N ALA A 287 -0.96 0.93 29.60
CA ALA A 287 -1.63 0.86 28.30
C ALA A 287 -3.12 0.52 28.46
N PRO A 288 -4.03 1.21 27.75
CA PRO A 288 -5.47 1.02 27.91
C PRO A 288 -5.98 -0.32 27.34
N CYS A 289 -5.14 -1.10 26.65
CA CYS A 289 -5.51 -2.42 26.12
C CYS A 289 -5.67 -3.51 27.18
N GLY A 290 -4.90 -3.44 28.27
CA GLY A 290 -4.81 -4.53 29.28
C GLY A 290 -3.72 -4.34 30.35
N GLY A 291 -2.82 -3.38 30.17
CA GLY A 291 -1.83 -3.00 31.17
C GLY A 291 -0.86 -4.12 31.52
N ALA A 292 -0.51 -4.26 32.81
CA ALA A 292 0.52 -5.21 33.26
C ALA A 292 0.09 -6.69 33.20
N SER A 293 -1.12 -6.98 32.71
CA SER A 293 -1.67 -8.32 32.57
C SER A 293 -2.17 -8.59 31.15
N ASP A 294 -1.73 -7.77 30.19
CA ASP A 294 -1.93 -8.07 28.79
C ASP A 294 -1.11 -9.28 28.34
N THR A 295 -1.56 -9.91 27.27
CA THR A 295 -1.00 -11.16 26.75
C THR A 295 -1.17 -11.21 25.24
N ASP A 296 -0.22 -11.82 24.56
CA ASP A 296 -0.26 -12.21 23.13
C ASP A 296 -1.66 -12.63 22.64
N ASP A 297 -2.31 -13.58 23.32
CA ASP A 297 -3.68 -14.04 23.00
C ASP A 297 -4.74 -12.90 22.98
N ASN A 298 -4.60 -11.87 23.83
CA ASN A 298 -5.49 -10.70 23.86
C ASN A 298 -5.15 -9.70 22.77
N ASP A 299 -3.86 -9.47 22.49
CA ASP A 299 -3.38 -8.60 21.40
C ASP A 299 -3.84 -9.13 20.04
N VAL A 300 -3.59 -10.41 19.77
CA VAL A 300 -4.12 -11.14 18.61
C VAL A 300 -5.64 -11.03 18.53
N LYS A 301 -6.36 -11.22 19.65
CA LYS A 301 -7.83 -11.11 19.65
C LYS A 301 -8.33 -9.69 19.35
N ARG A 302 -7.67 -8.65 19.87
CA ARG A 302 -8.03 -7.25 19.60
C ARG A 302 -7.76 -6.87 18.15
N GLY A 303 -6.63 -7.30 17.58
CA GLY A 303 -6.33 -7.08 16.16
C GLY A 303 -7.23 -7.87 15.20
N ASP A 304 -7.72 -9.05 15.58
CA ASP A 304 -8.66 -9.83 14.76
C ASP A 304 -10.03 -9.15 14.71
N ASP A 305 -10.45 -8.57 15.84
CA ASP A 305 -11.63 -7.71 15.94
C ASP A 305 -11.47 -6.44 15.05
N GLU A 306 -10.35 -5.73 15.15
CA GLU A 306 -10.07 -4.49 14.39
C GLU A 306 -9.92 -4.75 12.88
N THR A 307 -9.13 -5.75 12.48
CA THR A 307 -8.91 -6.13 11.07
C THR A 307 -10.23 -6.47 10.39
N SER A 308 -11.08 -7.25 11.06
CA SER A 308 -12.39 -7.57 10.54
C SER A 308 -13.29 -6.34 10.44
N TRP A 309 -13.23 -5.41 11.40
CA TRP A 309 -13.97 -4.16 11.33
C TRP A 309 -13.54 -3.28 10.14
N LEU A 310 -12.22 -3.10 9.95
CA LEU A 310 -11.64 -2.35 8.83
C LEU A 310 -12.03 -2.95 7.47
N VAL A 311 -11.83 -4.26 7.30
CA VAL A 311 -12.19 -4.98 6.06
C VAL A 311 -13.69 -4.85 5.78
N ASN A 312 -14.56 -5.04 6.77
CA ASN A 312 -16.01 -4.89 6.60
C ASN A 312 -16.43 -3.45 6.28
N ALA A 313 -15.79 -2.44 6.89
CA ALA A 313 -16.07 -1.04 6.61
C ALA A 313 -15.68 -0.63 5.18
N ILE A 314 -14.52 -1.08 4.70
CA ILE A 314 -14.10 -0.89 3.31
C ILE A 314 -15.08 -1.60 2.38
N MET A 315 -15.33 -2.90 2.60
CA MET A 315 -16.19 -3.72 1.75
C MET A 315 -17.66 -3.28 1.71
N GLY A 316 -18.16 -2.64 2.77
CA GLY A 316 -19.50 -2.07 2.82
C GLY A 316 -19.62 -0.65 2.23
N SER A 317 -18.51 -0.07 1.77
CA SER A 317 -18.49 1.32 1.29
C SER A 317 -19.05 1.47 -0.14
N PRO A 318 -19.58 2.66 -0.49
CA PRO A 318 -19.97 2.96 -1.87
C PRO A 318 -18.82 2.95 -2.89
N VAL A 319 -17.56 3.07 -2.44
CA VAL A 319 -16.36 2.99 -3.28
C VAL A 319 -16.09 1.54 -3.67
N TRP A 320 -16.17 0.61 -2.72
CA TRP A 320 -15.92 -0.81 -2.96
C TRP A 320 -16.80 -1.44 -4.04
N HIS A 321 -17.99 -0.90 -4.29
CA HIS A 321 -18.91 -1.38 -5.32
C HIS A 321 -18.72 -0.72 -6.71
N GLN A 322 -17.64 0.05 -6.90
CA GLN A 322 -17.32 0.72 -8.17
C GLN A 322 -15.85 0.44 -8.55
N GLY A 323 -15.57 0.32 -9.85
CA GLY A 323 -14.21 0.05 -10.31
C GLY A 323 -13.65 -1.31 -9.88
N ARG A 324 -12.33 -1.44 -9.92
CA ARG A 324 -11.55 -2.58 -9.43
C ARG A 324 -10.76 -2.17 -8.20
N ASN A 325 -11.10 -2.76 -7.06
CA ASN A 325 -10.48 -2.46 -5.77
C ASN A 325 -9.88 -3.71 -5.15
N ALA A 326 -8.78 -3.53 -4.43
CA ALA A 326 -8.11 -4.59 -3.66
C ALA A 326 -7.85 -4.13 -2.21
N ILE A 327 -8.05 -5.02 -1.25
CA ILE A 327 -7.52 -4.92 0.11
C ILE A 327 -6.43 -5.98 0.24
N PHE A 328 -5.24 -5.56 0.67
CA PHE A 328 -4.22 -6.45 1.18
C PHE A 328 -4.23 -6.37 2.70
N VAL A 329 -4.48 -7.49 3.38
CA VAL A 329 -4.18 -7.64 4.80
C VAL A 329 -2.82 -8.32 4.87
N VAL A 330 -1.85 -7.65 5.49
CA VAL A 330 -0.45 -8.06 5.55
C VAL A 330 0.08 -7.85 6.96
N PHE A 331 0.98 -8.72 7.40
CA PHE A 331 1.79 -8.48 8.59
C PHE A 331 3.19 -8.06 8.14
N ASP A 332 3.86 -7.22 8.91
CA ASP A 332 5.19 -6.70 8.62
C ASP A 332 6.29 -7.77 8.80
N GLU A 333 6.27 -8.50 9.93
CA GLU A 333 7.26 -9.51 10.27
C GLU A 333 6.70 -10.65 11.13
N GLY A 334 7.51 -11.69 11.31
CA GLY A 334 7.22 -12.86 12.13
C GLY A 334 7.70 -12.72 13.58
N ASN A 335 7.65 -13.82 14.32
CA ASN A 335 8.21 -13.94 15.67
C ASN A 335 9.65 -14.50 15.64
N GLY A 336 10.39 -14.15 14.58
CA GLY A 336 11.75 -14.63 14.30
C GLY A 336 12.83 -13.94 15.15
N PRO A 337 14.07 -14.44 15.12
CA PRO A 337 15.20 -13.77 15.76
C PRO A 337 15.55 -12.48 15.02
N LEU A 338 15.78 -11.39 15.76
CA LEU A 338 16.17 -10.07 15.21
C LEU A 338 17.51 -10.07 14.44
N THR A 339 18.28 -11.16 14.47
CA THR A 339 19.62 -11.23 13.87
C THR A 339 19.84 -12.51 13.08
N CYS A 340 20.40 -12.35 11.87
CA CYS A 340 20.98 -13.46 11.12
C CYS A 340 22.32 -13.89 11.77
N PRO A 341 22.52 -15.18 12.12
CA PRO A 341 23.73 -15.62 12.84
C PRO A 341 25.06 -15.35 12.13
N ASP A 342 25.06 -15.31 10.80
CA ASP A 342 26.26 -15.10 9.97
C ASP A 342 26.49 -13.63 9.59
N TYR A 343 25.56 -12.71 9.91
CA TYR A 343 25.60 -11.31 9.49
C TYR A 343 26.37 -10.43 10.49
N ASP A 344 27.55 -9.99 10.07
CA ASP A 344 28.39 -9.03 10.79
C ASP A 344 28.97 -8.05 9.77
N PRO A 345 28.28 -6.93 9.48
CA PRO A 345 28.71 -5.97 8.47
C PRO A 345 29.98 -5.20 8.86
N ASP A 346 30.32 -5.12 10.16
CA ASP A 346 31.55 -4.47 10.65
C ASP A 346 32.79 -5.26 10.25
N HIS A 347 32.70 -6.60 10.26
CA HIS A 347 33.76 -7.49 9.81
C HIS A 347 33.59 -7.98 8.36
N GLY A 348 32.55 -7.51 7.65
CA GLY A 348 32.22 -7.89 6.28
C GLY A 348 31.83 -9.37 6.14
N ALA A 349 31.30 -9.99 7.20
CA ALA A 349 30.85 -11.37 7.20
C ALA A 349 29.33 -11.44 6.97
N GLY A 350 28.91 -12.48 6.24
CA GLY A 350 27.51 -12.67 5.87
C GLY A 350 26.89 -11.50 5.11
N THR A 351 27.67 -10.65 4.44
CA THR A 351 27.14 -9.58 3.58
C THR A 351 27.07 -9.97 2.11
N ALA A 352 26.16 -9.34 1.35
CA ALA A 352 26.09 -9.47 -0.09
C ALA A 352 27.30 -8.76 -0.75
N PRO A 353 27.90 -9.33 -1.82
CA PRO A 353 29.17 -8.85 -2.36
C PRO A 353 29.18 -7.36 -2.74
N GLY A 354 30.08 -6.60 -2.11
CA GLY A 354 30.24 -5.16 -2.37
C GLY A 354 29.25 -4.25 -1.64
N SER A 355 28.50 -4.78 -0.67
CA SER A 355 27.55 -4.01 0.13
C SER A 355 27.63 -4.37 1.63
N LEU A 356 26.94 -3.59 2.45
CA LEU A 356 26.67 -3.94 3.86
C LEU A 356 25.38 -4.75 4.01
N LEU A 357 24.71 -5.13 2.92
CA LEU A 357 23.44 -5.87 3.00
C LEU A 357 23.65 -7.29 3.52
N PRO A 358 22.70 -7.88 4.26
CA PRO A 358 22.71 -9.30 4.57
C PRO A 358 22.81 -10.16 3.30
N ALA A 359 23.60 -11.23 3.36
CA ALA A 359 23.73 -12.19 2.27
C ALA A 359 22.44 -13.01 2.10
N ALA A 360 22.29 -13.63 0.92
CA ALA A 360 21.10 -14.43 0.58
C ALA A 360 20.74 -15.52 1.61
N GLY A 361 21.73 -16.06 2.33
CA GLY A 361 21.50 -17.05 3.39
C GLY A 361 20.82 -16.49 4.64
N CYS A 362 20.87 -15.18 4.90
CA CYS A 362 20.15 -14.59 6.02
C CYS A 362 18.63 -14.66 5.81
N TYR A 363 18.16 -14.39 4.59
CA TYR A 363 16.76 -14.53 4.19
C TYR A 363 16.32 -15.99 3.96
N ASP A 364 17.11 -16.98 4.41
CA ASP A 364 16.69 -18.38 4.42
C ASP A 364 15.54 -18.56 5.44
N PRO A 365 14.44 -19.25 5.10
CA PRO A 365 13.38 -19.62 6.03
C PRO A 365 13.83 -20.39 7.28
N ALA A 366 15.06 -20.86 7.37
CA ALA A 366 15.63 -21.44 8.60
C ALA A 366 16.24 -20.39 9.57
N ASN A 367 16.56 -19.18 9.08
CA ASN A 367 17.34 -18.18 9.82
C ASN A 367 16.47 -17.06 10.41
N PHE A 368 15.69 -16.34 9.59
CA PHE A 368 14.62 -15.45 10.10
C PHE A 368 13.29 -16.18 10.22
N ASN A 369 12.99 -17.10 9.29
CA ASN A 369 11.66 -17.73 9.15
C ASN A 369 10.52 -16.71 9.15
N ASP A 370 10.68 -15.64 8.38
CA ASP A 370 9.82 -14.46 8.42
C ASP A 370 8.51 -14.65 7.61
N ARG A 371 7.94 -15.86 7.63
CA ARG A 371 6.77 -16.19 6.80
C ARG A 371 5.48 -15.75 7.47
N VAL A 372 4.99 -14.59 7.05
CA VAL A 372 3.82 -13.90 7.60
C VAL A 372 2.54 -14.16 6.80
N VAL A 373 1.42 -13.59 7.24
CA VAL A 373 0.13 -13.69 6.52
C VAL A 373 0.04 -12.60 5.45
N LEU A 374 -0.35 -12.99 4.22
CA LEU A 374 -0.89 -12.08 3.21
C LEU A 374 -2.21 -12.62 2.67
N ILE A 375 -3.27 -11.81 2.81
CA ILE A 375 -4.60 -12.05 2.23
C ILE A 375 -4.88 -10.93 1.22
N ALA A 376 -5.23 -11.31 -0.01
CA ALA A 376 -5.72 -10.42 -1.06
C ALA A 376 -7.23 -10.59 -1.24
N ILE A 377 -7.97 -9.51 -0.98
CA ILE A 377 -9.42 -9.41 -1.09
C ILE A 377 -9.74 -8.45 -2.24
N THR A 378 -10.57 -8.86 -3.19
CA THR A 378 -10.96 -8.03 -4.34
C THR A 378 -12.47 -7.90 -4.47
N ASN A 379 -12.96 -6.76 -4.96
CA ASN A 379 -14.38 -6.56 -5.28
C ASN A 379 -14.78 -7.24 -6.62
N TYR A 380 -13.79 -7.65 -7.41
CA TYR A 380 -13.87 -8.36 -8.67
C TYR A 380 -13.04 -9.65 -8.62
N GLY A 381 -13.10 -10.47 -9.67
CA GLY A 381 -12.09 -11.51 -9.88
C GLY A 381 -12.22 -12.76 -9.02
N VAL A 382 -11.17 -13.57 -9.04
CA VAL A 382 -11.09 -14.89 -8.40
C VAL A 382 -11.14 -14.81 -6.87
N LYS A 383 -11.57 -15.90 -6.23
CA LYS A 383 -11.56 -16.08 -4.76
C LYS A 383 -11.10 -17.50 -4.42
N GLY A 384 -10.47 -17.69 -3.25
CA GLY A 384 -9.92 -18.98 -2.82
C GLY A 384 -8.67 -19.43 -3.58
N VAL A 385 -8.00 -18.53 -4.30
CA VAL A 385 -6.74 -18.82 -5.01
C VAL A 385 -5.55 -18.72 -4.06
N GLN A 386 -4.63 -19.69 -4.15
CA GLN A 386 -3.36 -19.67 -3.42
C GLN A 386 -2.20 -19.56 -4.39
N ASP A 387 -1.26 -18.64 -4.14
CA ASP A 387 -0.02 -18.51 -4.90
C ASP A 387 1.18 -18.90 -4.04
N ALA A 388 1.69 -20.11 -4.23
CA ALA A 388 2.78 -20.68 -3.41
C ALA A 388 4.19 -20.22 -3.84
N ARG A 389 4.30 -19.33 -4.83
CA ARG A 389 5.60 -18.72 -5.21
C ARG A 389 6.15 -17.89 -4.05
N PHE A 390 7.46 -17.81 -3.95
CA PHE A 390 8.10 -16.91 -2.99
C PHE A 390 7.71 -15.46 -3.30
N GLN A 391 7.17 -14.77 -2.31
CA GLN A 391 6.72 -13.38 -2.36
C GLN A 391 7.14 -12.67 -1.07
N SER A 392 7.31 -11.35 -1.14
CA SER A 392 7.62 -10.53 0.05
C SER A 392 7.02 -9.13 -0.06
N HIS A 393 7.38 -8.22 0.84
CA HIS A 393 7.01 -6.80 0.74
C HIS A 393 7.36 -6.16 -0.60
N TYR A 394 8.47 -6.57 -1.22
CA TYR A 394 8.82 -6.16 -2.57
C TYR A 394 7.82 -6.68 -3.63
N SER A 395 7.23 -7.86 -3.42
CA SER A 395 6.13 -8.38 -4.26
C SER A 395 4.83 -7.60 -4.09
N LEU A 396 4.52 -7.14 -2.86
CA LEU A 396 3.38 -6.26 -2.62
C LEU A 396 3.58 -4.92 -3.33
N LEU A 397 4.71 -4.25 -3.11
CA LEU A 397 5.03 -2.99 -3.78
C LEU A 397 4.99 -3.11 -5.31
N LYS A 398 5.68 -4.10 -5.89
CA LYS A 398 5.66 -4.37 -7.34
C LYS A 398 4.26 -4.51 -7.90
N THR A 399 3.36 -5.11 -7.12
CA THR A 399 1.96 -5.29 -7.51
C THR A 399 1.20 -3.97 -7.50
N ILE A 400 1.39 -3.12 -6.50
CA ILE A 400 0.74 -1.82 -6.41
C ILE A 400 1.25 -0.89 -7.51
N GLU A 401 2.56 -0.86 -7.75
CA GLU A 401 3.19 -0.14 -8.85
C GLU A 401 2.64 -0.59 -10.21
N ALA A 402 2.54 -1.90 -10.44
CA ALA A 402 1.99 -2.46 -11.67
C ALA A 402 0.49 -2.13 -11.85
N ALA A 403 -0.30 -2.15 -10.77
CA ALA A 403 -1.72 -1.82 -10.79
C ALA A 403 -2.01 -0.33 -11.10
N PHE A 404 -1.04 0.55 -10.88
CA PHE A 404 -1.13 1.99 -11.15
C PHE A 404 -0.25 2.47 -12.32
N ASP A 405 0.36 1.55 -13.07
CA ASP A 405 1.33 1.78 -14.17
C ASP A 405 2.55 2.64 -13.80
N LEU A 406 3.05 2.49 -12.56
CA LEU A 406 4.23 3.18 -12.02
C LEU A 406 5.51 2.41 -12.32
N SER A 407 6.68 3.08 -12.37
CA SER A 407 7.98 2.39 -12.43
C SER A 407 8.18 1.47 -11.21
N TYR A 408 9.10 0.51 -11.28
CA TYR A 408 9.40 -0.33 -10.12
C TYR A 408 10.56 0.25 -9.31
N LEU A 409 10.39 0.39 -8.00
CA LEU A 409 11.37 0.90 -7.06
C LEU A 409 12.21 -0.22 -6.42
N GLY A 410 13.50 0.03 -6.18
CA GLY A 410 14.38 -0.89 -5.46
C GLY A 410 14.27 -2.36 -5.91
N HIS A 411 14.13 -3.26 -4.96
CA HIS A 411 13.96 -4.70 -5.16
C HIS A 411 12.60 -5.11 -5.75
N ALA A 412 11.61 -4.21 -5.87
CA ALA A 412 10.43 -4.47 -6.70
C ALA A 412 10.82 -4.62 -8.19
N ALA A 413 11.86 -3.91 -8.63
CA ALA A 413 12.37 -3.99 -10.00
C ALA A 413 13.08 -5.32 -10.34
N ASP A 414 13.48 -6.11 -9.34
CA ASP A 414 14.23 -7.35 -9.55
C ASP A 414 13.42 -8.37 -10.37
N GLN A 415 14.13 -9.07 -11.27
CA GLN A 415 13.54 -10.12 -12.12
C GLN A 415 13.04 -11.32 -11.31
N THR A 416 13.57 -11.52 -10.11
CA THR A 416 13.18 -12.56 -9.15
C THR A 416 11.97 -12.19 -8.31
N THR A 417 11.62 -10.90 -8.21
CA THR A 417 10.47 -10.43 -7.44
C THR A 417 9.18 -10.68 -8.21
N ASN A 418 8.40 -11.65 -7.75
CA ASN A 418 7.08 -11.97 -8.29
C ASN A 418 6.06 -10.87 -7.98
N THR A 419 5.11 -10.60 -8.89
CA THR A 419 3.85 -9.91 -8.54
C THR A 419 2.87 -10.88 -7.88
N LEU A 420 1.89 -10.32 -7.16
CA LEU A 420 0.71 -11.00 -6.61
C LEU A 420 -0.39 -11.21 -7.66
N ALA A 421 -0.09 -11.04 -8.96
CA ALA A 421 -1.06 -11.07 -10.05
C ALA A 421 -2.07 -12.25 -10.03
N PRO A 422 -1.69 -13.50 -9.70
CA PRO A 422 -2.64 -14.60 -9.61
C PRO A 422 -3.75 -14.41 -8.56
N LEU A 423 -3.46 -13.66 -7.49
CA LEU A 423 -4.41 -13.32 -6.42
C LEU A 423 -5.36 -12.17 -6.80
N LEU A 424 -5.10 -11.51 -7.92
CA LEU A 424 -5.87 -10.39 -8.47
C LEU A 424 -6.53 -10.72 -9.81
N ALA A 425 -6.40 -11.96 -10.29
CA ALA A 425 -6.86 -12.34 -11.62
C ALA A 425 -8.38 -12.13 -11.78
N PRO A 426 -8.85 -11.52 -12.88
CA PRO A 426 -10.26 -11.55 -13.23
C PRO A 426 -10.76 -13.01 -13.36
N THR A 427 -12.00 -13.28 -12.98
CA THR A 427 -12.65 -14.55 -13.34
C THR A 427 -12.67 -14.65 -14.85
N HIS A 428 -12.19 -15.76 -15.42
CA HIS A 428 -12.28 -15.96 -16.86
C HIS A 428 -13.74 -15.99 -17.32
N ARG A 429 -14.09 -15.05 -18.22
CA ARG A 429 -15.42 -14.66 -18.72
C ARG A 429 -16.12 -13.60 -17.83
N GLU A 430 -16.83 -12.63 -18.41
CA GLU A 430 -17.34 -12.53 -19.80
C GLU A 430 -16.62 -11.51 -20.69
#